data_AF-A0A0S1U1M9-F1
#
_entry.id   AF-A0A0S1U1M9-F1
#
_cell.length_a   1.000
_cell.length_b   1.000
_cell.length_c   1.000
_cell.angle_alpha   90.00
_cell.angle_beta   90.00
_cell.angle_gamma   90.00
#
_symmetry.space_group_name_H-M   'P 1'
#
loop_
_entity.id
_entity.type
_entity.pdbx_description
1 polymer ?
#
loop_
_entity_poly.entity_id
_entity_poly.type
_entity_poly.pdbx_seq_one_letter_code
_entity_poly.pdbx_strand_id
1 'polypeptide(L)'
;MKSCKILFCILILSMCHIQDKLAEAQDIQIMSSGQECQMTPVIHVLRHPGCKPKAIPSFACIGKCSSYVQVSGSKIWQMERTCNCCQESGEREATVVLFCPKAKSEEKRFMKVSTKAPLECMCRPCGSIDESSIVPQEIAGYSEEGPLHNHFRKTL
;
A
#
# COMPACT_ATOMS: atom_id res chain seq x y z
N MET A 1 37.69 23.03 -55.75
CA MET A 1 36.47 22.24 -55.46
C MET A 1 36.80 20.87 -54.83
N LYS A 2 37.42 20.83 -53.63
CA LYS A 2 37.64 19.57 -52.86
C LYS A 2 37.43 19.76 -51.35
N SER A 3 37.77 20.93 -50.78
CA SER A 3 37.54 21.22 -49.35
C SER A 3 36.08 21.38 -48.91
N CYS A 4 35.17 21.74 -49.82
CA CYS A 4 33.76 21.97 -49.47
C CYS A 4 32.98 20.66 -49.21
N LYS A 5 33.40 19.54 -49.82
CA LYS A 5 32.77 18.22 -49.60
C LYS A 5 33.15 17.60 -48.25
N ILE A 6 34.38 17.83 -47.78
CA ILE A 6 34.86 17.28 -46.50
C ILE A 6 34.19 17.98 -45.31
N LEU A 7 34.00 19.30 -45.41
CA LEU A 7 33.32 20.07 -44.36
C LEU A 7 31.84 19.71 -44.24
N PHE A 8 31.19 19.41 -45.37
CA PHE A 8 29.80 18.95 -45.39
C PHE A 8 29.66 17.58 -44.71
N CYS A 9 30.56 16.62 -44.98
CA CYS A 9 30.53 15.29 -44.36
C CYS A 9 30.73 15.30 -42.83
N ILE A 10 31.56 16.21 -42.29
CA ILE A 10 31.79 16.32 -40.84
C ILE A 10 30.54 16.89 -40.13
N LEU A 11 29.80 17.79 -40.78
CA LEU A 11 28.54 18.31 -40.24
C LEU A 11 27.43 17.26 -40.21
N ILE A 12 27.33 16.36 -41.21
CA ILE A 12 26.36 15.26 -41.18
C ILE A 12 26.72 14.23 -40.10
N LEU A 13 28.01 13.92 -39.92
CA LEU A 13 28.48 12.96 -38.92
C LEU A 13 28.31 13.47 -37.48
N SER A 14 28.38 14.79 -37.26
CA SER A 14 28.06 15.40 -35.95
C SER A 14 26.57 15.39 -35.61
N MET A 15 25.67 15.29 -36.61
CA MET A 15 24.21 15.24 -36.40
C MET A 15 23.69 13.81 -36.16
N CYS A 16 24.47 12.77 -36.43
CA CYS A 16 24.10 11.38 -36.13
C CYS A 16 24.42 10.94 -34.69
N HIS A 17 25.10 11.77 -33.89
CA HIS A 17 25.58 11.37 -32.56
C HIS A 17 24.67 11.76 -31.39
N ILE A 18 23.50 12.33 -31.65
CA ILE A 18 22.53 12.69 -30.61
C ILE A 18 21.15 12.16 -30.98
N GLN A 19 20.98 10.83 -30.98
CA GLN A 19 19.63 10.26 -30.94
C GLN A 19 19.56 8.91 -30.25
N ASP A 20 20.33 8.69 -29.19
CA ASP A 20 19.91 7.79 -28.11
C ASP A 20 19.16 8.65 -27.09
N LYS A 21 17.93 9.04 -27.47
CA LYS A 21 16.96 9.50 -26.48
C LYS A 21 16.63 8.30 -25.61
N LEU A 22 17.26 8.29 -24.43
CA LEU A 22 16.80 7.64 -23.22
C LEU A 22 15.27 7.66 -23.22
N ALA A 23 14.67 6.48 -23.37
CA ALA A 23 13.28 6.28 -23.00
C ALA A 23 13.23 6.50 -21.49
N GLU A 24 13.08 7.76 -21.07
CA GLU A 24 12.59 8.06 -19.73
C GLU A 24 11.22 7.40 -19.65
N ALA A 25 11.18 6.26 -18.97
CA ALA A 25 9.97 5.84 -18.30
C ALA A 25 9.52 7.06 -17.49
N GLN A 26 8.41 7.66 -17.90
CA GLN A 26 7.73 8.66 -17.10
C GLN A 26 7.28 7.94 -15.83
N ASP A 27 8.17 7.94 -14.84
CA ASP A 27 7.82 7.61 -13.48
C ASP A 27 6.85 8.70 -13.06
N ILE A 28 5.56 8.36 -13.05
CA ILE A 28 4.51 9.25 -12.58
C ILE A 28 4.86 9.50 -11.12
N GLN A 29 5.52 10.63 -10.85
CA GLN A 29 5.64 11.20 -9.52
C GLN A 29 4.21 11.55 -9.10
N ILE A 30 3.47 10.55 -8.62
CA ILE A 30 2.21 10.76 -7.91
C ILE A 30 2.61 11.59 -6.71
N MET A 31 2.41 12.89 -6.83
CA MET A 31 2.57 13.87 -5.77
C MET A 31 1.92 13.26 -4.53
N SER A 32 2.72 13.01 -3.48
CA SER A 32 2.26 12.54 -2.17
C SER A 32 1.49 13.66 -1.45
N SER A 33 0.58 14.32 -2.16
CA SER A 33 -0.31 15.32 -1.61
C SER A 33 -1.46 14.59 -0.93
N GLY A 34 -1.31 14.34 0.37
CA GLY A 34 -2.39 13.85 1.23
C GLY A 34 -2.17 12.48 1.86
N GLN A 35 -0.96 11.91 1.84
CA GLN A 35 -0.65 10.77 2.70
C GLN A 35 -0.50 11.23 4.15
N GLU A 36 -1.21 10.56 5.05
CA GLU A 36 -1.16 10.82 6.47
C GLU A 36 -1.25 9.47 7.18
N CYS A 37 -0.21 9.05 7.89
CA CYS A 37 -0.26 7.85 8.71
C CYS A 37 0.39 8.17 10.05
N GLN A 38 -0.40 8.13 11.12
CA GLN A 38 -0.01 8.66 12.42
C GLN A 38 -0.25 7.62 13.51
N MET A 39 0.67 7.60 14.48
CA MET A 39 0.50 6.84 15.71
C MET A 39 -0.37 7.63 16.68
N THR A 40 -1.54 7.07 17.02
CA THR A 40 -2.55 7.72 17.84
C THR A 40 -2.69 7.03 19.20
N PRO A 41 -2.69 7.77 20.33
CA PRO A 41 -2.94 7.18 21.64
C PRO A 41 -4.40 6.71 21.75
N VAL A 42 -4.60 5.50 22.27
CA VAL A 42 -5.93 4.89 22.44
C VAL A 42 -6.05 4.15 23.76
N ILE A 43 -7.29 3.91 24.21
CA ILE A 43 -7.58 3.04 25.33
C ILE A 43 -7.94 1.65 24.81
N HIS A 44 -7.11 0.65 25.10
CA HIS A 44 -7.35 -0.74 24.74
C HIS A 44 -7.92 -1.51 25.93
N VAL A 45 -8.99 -2.28 25.73
CA VAL A 45 -9.62 -3.06 26.81
C VAL A 45 -9.30 -4.53 26.65
N LEU A 46 -8.39 -5.03 27.48
CA LEU A 46 -8.02 -6.44 27.53
C LEU A 46 -9.16 -7.26 28.13
N ARG A 47 -9.55 -8.33 27.43
CA ARG A 47 -10.57 -9.29 27.86
C ARG A 47 -9.97 -10.69 27.86
N HIS A 48 -10.12 -11.39 28.97
CA HIS A 48 -9.75 -12.80 29.09
C HIS A 48 -10.83 -13.56 29.86
N PRO A 49 -11.21 -14.78 29.44
CA PRO A 49 -12.21 -15.59 30.12
C PRO A 49 -11.90 -15.75 31.62
N GLY A 50 -12.90 -15.50 32.47
CA GLY A 50 -12.76 -15.61 33.92
C GLY A 50 -12.06 -14.42 34.61
N CYS A 51 -11.62 -13.41 33.86
CA CYS A 51 -10.99 -12.20 34.38
C CYS A 51 -11.86 -10.96 34.18
N LYS A 52 -11.69 -9.97 35.08
CA LYS A 52 -12.31 -8.65 34.90
C LYS A 52 -11.62 -7.92 33.74
N PRO A 53 -12.38 -7.28 32.83
CA PRO A 53 -11.79 -6.47 31.77
C PRO A 53 -10.88 -5.37 32.34
N LYS A 54 -9.74 -5.14 31.69
CA LYS A 54 -8.76 -4.12 32.11
C LYS A 54 -8.47 -3.17 30.97
N ALA A 55 -8.77 -1.89 31.18
CA ALA A 55 -8.38 -0.82 30.27
C ALA A 55 -6.89 -0.50 30.45
N ILE A 56 -6.15 -0.39 29.35
CA ILE A 56 -4.75 -0.01 29.32
C ILE A 56 -4.53 1.11 28.28
N PRO A 57 -3.64 2.08 28.55
CA PRO A 57 -3.18 3.00 27.51
C PRO A 57 -2.36 2.24 26.48
N SER A 58 -2.60 2.51 25.21
CA SER A 58 -1.90 1.90 24.07
C SER A 58 -1.81 2.89 22.90
N PHE A 59 -1.34 2.42 21.76
CA PHE A 59 -1.28 3.16 20.51
C PHE A 59 -1.93 2.37 19.36
N ALA A 60 -2.39 3.08 18.35
CA ALA A 60 -2.92 2.53 17.11
C ALA A 60 -2.41 3.34 15.91
N CYS A 61 -2.30 2.70 14.74
CA CYS A 61 -2.00 3.39 13.49
C CYS A 61 -3.31 3.85 12.83
N ILE A 62 -3.43 5.15 12.56
CA ILE A 62 -4.61 5.75 11.92
C ILE A 62 -4.14 6.66 10.80
N GLY A 63 -4.73 6.50 9.61
CA GLY A 63 -4.28 7.25 8.46
C GLY A 63 -4.91 6.89 7.12
N LYS A 64 -4.46 7.61 6.09
CA LYS A 64 -4.74 7.44 4.67
C LYS A 64 -3.43 7.28 3.91
N CYS A 65 -3.35 6.27 3.07
CA CYS A 65 -2.19 5.98 2.24
C CYS A 65 -2.59 5.96 0.77
N SER A 66 -1.71 6.45 -0.10
CA SER A 66 -1.99 6.45 -1.54
C SER A 66 -1.80 5.05 -2.11
N SER A 67 -2.76 4.65 -2.93
CA SER A 67 -2.75 3.39 -3.67
C SER A 67 -3.14 3.68 -5.12
N TYR A 68 -2.70 2.86 -6.07
CA TYR A 68 -3.06 3.01 -7.47
C TYR A 68 -3.22 1.66 -8.16
N VAL A 69 -4.00 1.68 -9.24
CA VAL A 69 -4.18 0.57 -10.19
C VAL A 69 -4.20 1.18 -11.58
N GLN A 70 -3.34 0.69 -12.47
CA GLN A 70 -3.32 1.11 -13.86
C GLN A 70 -3.01 -0.06 -14.80
N VAL A 71 -3.19 0.14 -16.11
CA VAL A 71 -2.76 -0.82 -17.12
C VAL A 71 -1.24 -0.88 -17.12
N SER A 72 -0.66 -2.08 -17.14
CA SER A 72 0.80 -2.20 -17.13
C SER A 72 1.40 -1.76 -18.46
N GLY A 73 2.41 -0.89 -18.40
CA GLY A 73 3.12 -0.41 -19.59
C GLY A 73 3.95 -1.49 -20.29
N SER A 74 4.33 -2.55 -19.58
CA SER A 74 5.12 -3.67 -20.12
C SER A 74 4.28 -4.86 -20.56
N LYS A 75 3.09 -5.03 -19.97
CA LYS A 75 2.17 -6.14 -20.23
C LYS A 75 0.76 -5.58 -20.33
N ILE A 76 0.36 -5.14 -21.52
CA ILE A 76 -0.92 -4.46 -21.80
C ILE A 76 -2.14 -5.27 -21.28
N TRP A 77 -2.03 -6.60 -21.25
CA TRP A 77 -3.08 -7.50 -20.74
C TRP A 77 -3.15 -7.59 -19.21
N GLN A 78 -2.22 -6.96 -18.48
CA GLN A 78 -2.12 -7.03 -17.03
C GLN A 78 -2.31 -5.65 -16.42
N MET A 79 -2.92 -5.62 -15.24
CA MET A 79 -2.97 -4.43 -14.40
C MET A 79 -1.78 -4.43 -13.45
N GLU A 80 -1.12 -3.29 -13.30
CA GLU A 80 -0.13 -3.07 -12.24
C GLU A 80 -0.77 -2.28 -11.09
N ARG A 81 -0.46 -2.69 -9.86
CA ARG A 81 -1.15 -2.23 -8.66
C ARG A 81 -0.15 -2.00 -7.53
N THR A 82 -0.38 -0.93 -6.78
CA THR A 82 0.25 -0.71 -5.47
C THR A 82 -0.85 -0.35 -4.49
N CYS A 83 -1.05 -1.20 -3.47
CA CYS A 83 -2.01 -0.96 -2.39
C CYS A 83 -1.24 -0.73 -1.10
N ASN A 84 -1.36 0.46 -0.52
CA ASN A 84 -0.68 0.83 0.72
C ASN A 84 -1.68 1.01 1.86
N CYS A 85 -1.32 0.52 3.04
CA CYS A 85 -2.07 0.56 4.28
C CYS A 85 -1.26 1.34 5.34
N CYS A 86 -1.95 2.08 6.22
CA CYS A 86 -1.31 2.69 7.39
C CYS A 86 -1.09 1.60 8.45
N GLN A 87 0.15 1.13 8.58
CA GLN A 87 0.51 -0.05 9.35
C GLN A 87 1.71 0.23 10.24
N GLU A 88 1.92 -0.65 11.22
CA GLU A 88 3.08 -0.61 12.09
C GLU A 88 4.39 -0.91 11.32
N SER A 89 5.43 -0.12 11.60
CA SER A 89 6.81 -0.42 11.18
C SER A 89 7.56 -1.23 12.23
N GLY A 90 7.04 -1.28 13.46
CA GLY A 90 7.59 -2.07 14.56
C GLY A 90 6.61 -2.24 15.71
N GLU A 91 6.91 -3.17 16.61
CA GLU A 91 6.08 -3.53 17.75
C GLU A 91 6.85 -3.37 19.06
N ARG A 92 6.16 -2.96 20.12
CA ARG A 92 6.65 -3.03 21.50
C ARG A 92 5.77 -3.94 22.33
N GLU A 93 6.39 -4.76 23.16
CA GLU A 93 5.71 -5.71 24.04
C GLU A 93 5.59 -5.17 25.47
N ALA A 94 4.49 -5.47 26.14
CA ALA A 94 4.23 -5.09 27.52
C ALA A 94 3.54 -6.23 28.29
N THR A 95 3.94 -6.45 29.53
CA THR A 95 3.27 -7.41 30.42
C THR A 95 2.24 -6.70 31.29
N VAL A 96 1.00 -7.15 31.23
CA VAL A 96 -0.12 -6.64 32.02
C VAL A 96 -0.64 -7.72 32.96
N VAL A 97 -0.91 -7.36 34.22
CA VAL A 97 -1.56 -8.27 35.17
C VAL A 97 -3.08 -8.09 35.10
N LEU A 98 -3.81 -9.18 34.83
CA LEU A 98 -5.27 -9.27 34.89
C LEU A 98 -5.72 -9.91 36.21
N PHE A 99 -6.88 -9.48 36.71
CA PHE A 99 -7.50 -10.05 37.90
C PHE A 99 -8.63 -11.02 37.54
N CYS A 100 -8.51 -12.25 38.00
CA CYS A 100 -9.34 -13.40 37.64
C CYS A 100 -10.03 -13.97 38.88
N PRO A 101 -11.15 -13.38 39.34
CA PRO A 101 -11.79 -13.74 40.61
C PRO A 101 -12.34 -15.17 40.63
N LYS A 102 -12.59 -15.77 39.46
CA LYS A 102 -13.13 -17.13 39.32
C LYS A 102 -12.05 -18.22 39.29
N ALA A 103 -10.78 -17.86 39.48
CA ALA A 103 -9.68 -18.83 39.48
C ALA A 103 -9.74 -19.75 40.71
N LYS A 104 -9.45 -21.05 40.50
CA LYS A 104 -9.53 -22.09 41.55
C LYS A 104 -8.50 -21.94 42.68
N SER A 105 -7.36 -21.31 42.41
CA SER A 105 -6.29 -21.04 43.38
C SER A 105 -6.05 -19.54 43.47
N GLU A 106 -5.67 -19.06 44.66
CA GLU A 106 -5.38 -17.66 44.93
C GLU A 106 -4.22 -17.14 44.06
N GLU A 107 -3.18 -17.94 43.84
CA GLU A 107 -2.04 -17.61 42.97
C GLU A 107 -2.46 -17.40 41.52
N LYS A 108 -3.56 -18.03 41.08
CA LYS A 108 -4.11 -17.91 39.72
C LYS A 108 -5.10 -16.76 39.57
N ARG A 109 -5.41 -16.03 40.66
CA ARG A 109 -6.27 -14.84 40.60
C ARG A 109 -5.58 -13.66 39.94
N PHE A 110 -4.25 -13.68 39.82
CA PHE A 110 -3.48 -12.66 39.11
C PHE A 110 -2.73 -13.31 37.95
N MET A 111 -3.19 -13.03 36.74
CA MET A 111 -2.61 -13.61 35.52
C MET A 111 -1.79 -12.55 34.78
N LYS A 112 -0.52 -12.85 34.49
CA LYS A 112 0.30 -12.03 33.60
C LYS A 112 -0.05 -12.38 32.15
N VAL A 113 -0.41 -11.38 31.36
CA VAL A 113 -0.61 -11.49 29.92
C VAL A 113 0.35 -10.58 29.21
N SER A 114 0.90 -11.05 28.09
CA SER A 114 1.67 -10.20 27.21
C SER A 114 0.76 -9.54 26.17
N THR A 115 1.00 -8.27 25.89
CA THR A 115 0.29 -7.49 24.88
C THR A 115 1.28 -6.67 24.07
N LYS A 116 0.89 -6.30 22.86
CA LYS A 116 1.73 -5.55 21.93
C LYS A 116 1.05 -4.25 21.51
N ALA A 117 1.87 -3.26 21.17
CA ALA A 117 1.43 -2.00 20.60
C ALA A 117 2.41 -1.57 19.49
N PRO A 118 1.96 -0.79 18.49
CA PRO A 118 2.85 -0.23 17.49
C PRO A 118 3.89 0.70 18.13
N LEU A 119 5.12 0.66 17.62
CA LEU A 119 6.20 1.59 17.98
C LEU A 119 6.19 2.83 17.07
N GLU A 120 5.87 2.62 15.80
CA GLU A 120 5.81 3.63 14.75
C GLU A 120 4.84 3.16 13.66
N CYS A 121 4.28 4.11 12.91
CA CYS A 121 3.29 3.86 11.85
C CYS A 121 3.75 4.47 10.53
N MET A 122 3.61 3.74 9.43
CA MET A 122 3.99 4.17 8.09
C MET A 122 3.03 3.61 7.03
N CYS A 123 2.96 4.25 5.87
CA CYS A 123 2.30 3.67 4.71
C CYS A 123 3.16 2.55 4.13
N ARG A 124 2.67 1.31 4.19
CA ARG A 124 3.36 0.11 3.70
C ARG A 124 2.44 -0.69 2.77
N PRO A 125 2.98 -1.51 1.86
CA PRO A 125 2.15 -2.40 1.06
C PRO A 125 1.25 -3.25 1.95
N CYS A 126 -0.06 -3.24 1.67
CA CYS A 126 -1.01 -4.10 2.37
C CYS A 126 -0.64 -5.58 2.15
N GLY A 127 -1.20 -6.48 2.97
CA GLY A 127 -1.06 -7.92 2.76
C GLY A 127 -1.50 -8.34 1.34
N SER A 128 -1.00 -9.49 0.88
CA SER A 128 -1.26 -9.99 -0.49
C SER A 128 -2.76 -10.00 -0.79
N ILE A 129 -3.13 -9.34 -1.87
CA ILE A 129 -4.46 -9.48 -2.47
C ILE A 129 -4.55 -10.87 -3.08
N ASP A 130 -5.65 -11.57 -2.83
CA ASP A 130 -5.94 -12.82 -3.53
C ASP A 130 -6.45 -12.47 -4.93
N GLU A 131 -5.60 -12.61 -5.94
CA GLU A 131 -5.95 -12.32 -7.34
C GLU A 131 -7.16 -13.15 -7.82
N SER A 132 -7.47 -14.29 -7.19
CA SER A 132 -8.66 -15.10 -7.52
C SER A 132 -9.98 -14.45 -7.08
N SER A 133 -9.93 -13.47 -6.18
CA SER A 133 -11.08 -12.69 -5.74
C SER A 133 -11.42 -11.51 -6.68
N ILE A 134 -10.56 -11.25 -7.68
CA ILE A 134 -10.72 -10.14 -8.62
C ILE A 134 -11.46 -10.64 -9.86
N VAL A 135 -12.75 -10.30 -9.97
CA VAL A 135 -13.59 -10.72 -11.10
C VAL A 135 -13.78 -9.54 -12.06
N PRO A 136 -13.49 -9.71 -13.37
CA PRO A 136 -13.82 -8.72 -14.40
C PRO A 136 -15.29 -8.33 -14.38
N GLN A 137 -15.59 -7.05 -14.68
CA GLN A 137 -16.94 -6.52 -14.61
C GLN A 137 -17.92 -7.29 -15.51
N GLU A 138 -17.48 -7.64 -16.73
CA GLU A 138 -18.23 -8.48 -17.68
C GLU A 138 -18.60 -9.87 -17.16
N ILE A 139 -17.89 -10.40 -16.16
CA ILE A 139 -18.16 -11.73 -15.56
C ILE A 139 -18.95 -11.59 -14.26
N ALA A 140 -18.75 -10.51 -13.52
CA ALA A 140 -19.36 -10.27 -12.22
C ALA A 140 -20.83 -9.78 -12.28
N GLY A 141 -21.37 -9.52 -13.47
CA GLY A 141 -22.78 -9.13 -13.65
C GLY A 141 -23.13 -7.75 -13.08
N TYR A 142 -22.14 -6.90 -12.78
CA TYR A 142 -22.38 -5.52 -12.37
C TYR A 142 -22.93 -4.73 -13.56
N SER A 143 -24.22 -4.37 -13.45
CA SER A 143 -25.08 -3.80 -14.48
C SER A 143 -24.49 -2.60 -15.23
N GLU A 144 -24.99 -2.43 -16.44
CA GLU A 144 -24.64 -1.48 -17.51
C GLU A 144 -24.85 0.02 -17.17
N GLU A 145 -24.81 0.41 -15.90
CA GLU A 145 -25.13 1.78 -15.44
C GLU A 145 -23.89 2.54 -14.92
N GLY A 146 -22.69 2.09 -15.29
CA GLY A 146 -21.45 2.79 -14.99
C GLY A 146 -21.22 3.97 -15.95
N PRO A 147 -20.64 5.10 -15.51
CA PRO A 147 -20.35 6.27 -16.36
C PRO A 147 -19.38 5.99 -17.52
N LEU A 148 -18.76 4.80 -17.56
CA LEU A 148 -17.82 4.34 -18.59
C LEU A 148 -18.44 3.38 -19.62
N HIS A 149 -19.75 3.10 -19.56
CA HIS A 149 -20.40 2.08 -20.39
C HIS A 149 -20.17 2.27 -21.91
N ASN A 150 -20.00 3.51 -22.38
CA ASN A 150 -19.80 3.82 -23.80
C ASN A 150 -18.33 3.87 -24.26
N HIS A 151 -17.35 3.78 -23.35
CA HIS A 151 -15.94 3.98 -23.70
C HIS A 151 -15.23 2.72 -24.22
N PHE A 152 -15.75 1.53 -23.90
CA PHE A 152 -15.14 0.25 -24.27
C PHE A 152 -15.94 -0.51 -25.34
N ARG A 153 -16.94 0.12 -25.96
CA ARG A 153 -17.70 -0.52 -27.03
C ARG A 153 -16.79 -0.69 -28.26
N LYS A 154 -16.44 -1.95 -28.54
CA LYS A 154 -15.72 -2.36 -29.75
C LYS A 154 -16.47 -1.82 -30.97
N THR A 155 -15.82 -0.92 -31.71
CA THR A 155 -16.22 -0.60 -33.08
C THR A 155 -16.10 -1.89 -33.88
N LEU A 156 -17.23 -2.44 -34.33
CA LEU A 156 -17.30 -3.47 -35.37
C LEU A 156 -16.96 -2.85 -36.73
#